data_AF-A0A661M803-F1
#
_entry.id   AF-A0A661M803-F1
#
_cell.length_a   1.000
_cell.length_b   1.000
_cell.length_c   1.000
_cell.angle_alpha   90.00
_cell.angle_beta   90.00
_cell.angle_gamma   90.00
#
_symmetry.space_group_name_H-M   'P 1'
#
loop_
_entity.id
_entity.type
_entity.pdbx_description
1 polymer ?
#
loop_
_entity_poly.entity_id
_entity_poly.type
_entity_poly.pdbx_seq_one_letter_code
_entity_poly.pdbx_strand_id
1 'polypeptide(L)'
;MGASDFQTIMCALFGPPGGGAGLTGIDVRSQFRPEDRSDEGCVRNFNAAFLITLCGTDHPLHETAIDYLTGKSGGKGASEGRGFYMKAGELIRDEIAESCRDQDFRARLSSLSQRLGRNHPGRGESIPIAEVWRVFFPEGTAVSGDRVEAVQRLRRRRTVRITRPNS
;
A
#
# COMPACT_ATOMS: atom_id res chain seq x y z
N MET A 1 8.97 -13.18 -6.77
CA MET A 1 7.79 -12.84 -7.60
C MET A 1 6.86 -11.84 -6.92
N GLY A 2 6.40 -12.06 -5.67
CA GLY A 2 5.40 -11.18 -5.04
C GLY A 2 5.76 -9.69 -4.90
N ALA A 3 7.05 -9.33 -4.76
CA ALA A 3 7.46 -7.93 -4.60
C ALA A 3 7.16 -7.05 -5.83
N SER A 4 7.35 -7.58 -7.04
CA SER A 4 7.08 -6.84 -8.29
C SER A 4 5.58 -6.69 -8.53
N ASP A 5 4.79 -7.71 -8.22
CA ASP A 5 3.33 -7.65 -8.30
C ASP A 5 2.76 -6.61 -7.33
N PHE A 6 3.26 -6.60 -6.09
CA PHE A 6 2.88 -5.60 -5.09
C PHE A 6 3.21 -4.17 -5.54
N GLN A 7 4.42 -3.93 -6.02
CA GLN A 7 4.85 -2.62 -6.52
C GLN A 7 4.00 -2.12 -7.69
N THR A 8 3.62 -3.01 -8.61
CA THR A 8 2.71 -2.71 -9.73
C THR A 8 1.36 -2.21 -9.21
N ILE A 9 0.81 -2.88 -8.20
CA ILE A 9 -0.46 -2.49 -7.58
C ILE A 9 -0.33 -1.13 -6.88
N MET A 10 0.75 -0.92 -6.11
CA MET A 10 0.98 0.36 -5.42
C MET A 10 1.15 1.53 -6.42
N CYS A 11 1.86 1.31 -7.53
CA CYS A 11 1.95 2.28 -8.63
C CYS A 11 0.55 2.66 -9.16
N ALA A 12 -0.31 1.68 -9.38
CA ALA A 12 -1.67 1.94 -9.88
C ALA A 12 -2.54 2.70 -8.86
N LEU A 13 -2.32 2.48 -7.55
CA LEU A 13 -3.06 3.15 -6.49
C LEU A 13 -2.67 4.63 -6.30
N PHE A 14 -1.38 4.95 -6.35
CA PHE A 14 -0.86 6.23 -5.86
C PHE A 14 -0.19 7.12 -6.91
N GLY A 15 0.22 6.57 -8.06
CA GLY A 15 0.99 7.34 -9.03
C GLY A 15 1.34 6.51 -10.26
N PRO A 16 0.41 6.36 -11.22
CA PRO A 16 0.71 5.61 -12.43
C PRO A 16 1.83 6.31 -13.19
N PRO A 17 2.76 5.60 -13.84
CA PRO A 17 3.99 6.25 -14.29
C PRO A 17 3.81 7.05 -15.59
N GLY A 18 2.55 7.29 -16.01
CA GLY A 18 2.15 8.28 -17.02
C GLY A 18 1.64 9.62 -16.44
N GLY A 19 1.60 9.77 -15.10
CA GLY A 19 1.08 10.95 -14.41
C GLY A 19 -0.42 10.89 -14.11
N GLY A 20 -0.90 11.82 -13.29
CA GLY A 20 -2.29 11.89 -12.80
C GLY A 20 -2.51 11.18 -11.47
N ALA A 21 -3.71 11.34 -10.92
CA ALA A 21 -4.12 10.64 -9.70
C ALA A 21 -4.31 9.14 -9.97
N GLY A 22 -3.78 8.28 -9.08
CA GLY A 22 -4.03 6.84 -9.14
C GLY A 22 -5.47 6.48 -8.75
N LEU A 23 -5.77 5.19 -8.60
CA LEU A 23 -7.11 4.71 -8.25
C LEU A 23 -7.67 5.30 -6.94
N THR A 24 -6.80 5.78 -6.05
CA THR A 24 -7.19 6.39 -4.77
C THR A 24 -7.58 7.87 -4.91
N GLY A 25 -7.37 8.50 -6.07
CA GLY A 25 -7.52 9.95 -6.24
C GLY A 25 -6.37 10.76 -5.63
N ILE A 26 -5.38 10.10 -5.00
CA ILE A 26 -4.20 10.75 -4.44
C ILE A 26 -3.18 10.95 -5.56
N ASP A 27 -2.82 12.20 -5.82
CA ASP A 27 -1.68 12.56 -6.66
C ASP A 27 -0.42 12.69 -5.79
N VAL A 28 0.23 11.56 -5.54
CA VAL A 28 1.42 11.52 -4.68
C VAL A 28 2.57 12.35 -5.24
N ARG A 29 2.65 12.49 -6.57
CA ARG A 29 3.70 13.22 -7.26
C ARG A 29 3.60 14.72 -6.97
N SER A 30 2.40 15.31 -7.02
CA SER A 30 2.24 16.74 -6.72
C SER A 30 2.33 17.09 -5.23
N GLN A 31 2.14 16.10 -4.35
CA GLN A 31 2.32 16.26 -2.90
C GLN A 31 3.78 16.21 -2.45
N PHE A 32 4.62 15.45 -3.16
CA PHE A 32 6.04 15.33 -2.84
C PHE A 32 6.84 16.55 -3.30
N ARG A 33 7.03 17.50 -2.38
CA ARG A 33 7.72 18.79 -2.56
C ARG A 33 8.85 18.90 -1.55
N PRO A 34 9.95 18.12 -1.70
CA PRO A 34 10.99 17.97 -0.68
C PRO A 34 11.66 19.29 -0.27
N GLU A 35 11.57 20.33 -1.10
CA GLU A 35 12.02 21.69 -0.85
C GLU A 35 11.20 22.46 0.21
N ASP A 36 9.93 22.10 0.41
CA ASP A 36 9.10 22.68 1.46
C ASP A 36 9.54 22.15 2.83
N ARG A 37 10.16 23.04 3.61
CA ARG A 37 10.74 22.75 4.94
C ARG A 37 9.84 23.17 6.10
N SER A 38 8.59 23.57 5.84
CA SER A 38 7.62 23.78 6.92
C SER A 38 7.32 22.46 7.63
N ASP A 39 6.84 22.51 8.89
CA ASP A 39 6.49 21.29 9.63
C ASP A 39 5.38 20.49 8.91
N GLU A 40 4.35 21.19 8.41
CA GLU A 40 3.30 20.60 7.57
C GLU A 40 3.87 20.00 6.28
N GLY A 41 4.79 20.72 5.62
CA GLY A 41 5.50 20.26 4.44
C GLY A 41 6.30 18.99 4.71
N CYS A 42 6.98 18.90 5.85
CA CYS A 42 7.73 17.71 6.25
C CYS A 42 6.81 16.49 6.41
N VAL A 43 5.67 16.62 7.10
CA VAL A 43 4.71 15.52 7.28
C VAL A 43 4.13 15.08 5.93
N ARG A 44 3.71 16.03 5.09
CA ARG A 44 3.22 15.75 3.73
C ARG A 44 4.28 15.01 2.90
N ASN A 45 5.52 15.47 2.94
CA ASN A 45 6.63 14.88 2.21
C ASN A 45 7.00 13.49 2.71
N PHE A 46 6.92 13.23 4.02
CA PHE A 46 7.10 11.87 4.55
C PHE A 46 6.06 10.90 4.04
N ASN A 47 4.78 11.27 4.08
CA ASN A 47 3.69 10.46 3.53
C ASN A 47 3.88 10.19 2.04
N ALA A 48 4.15 11.25 1.27
CA ALA A 48 4.31 11.12 -0.18
C ALA A 48 5.54 10.28 -0.55
N ALA A 49 6.69 10.52 0.10
CA ALA A 49 7.90 9.73 -0.10
C ALA A 49 7.66 8.26 0.23
N PHE A 50 7.02 7.96 1.37
CA PHE A 50 6.68 6.60 1.74
C PHE A 50 5.84 5.88 0.69
N LEU A 51 4.73 6.49 0.23
CA LEU A 51 3.88 5.92 -0.81
C LEU A 51 4.64 5.71 -2.13
N ILE A 52 5.50 6.65 -2.52
CA ILE A 52 6.39 6.52 -3.69
C ILE A 52 7.38 5.36 -3.52
N THR A 53 7.91 5.13 -2.31
CA THR A 53 8.83 3.99 -2.09
C THR A 53 8.12 2.64 -2.23
N LEU A 54 6.84 2.55 -1.86
CA LEU A 54 6.03 1.32 -2.03
C LEU A 54 5.78 0.99 -3.51
N CYS A 55 5.79 2.00 -4.39
CA CYS A 55 5.68 1.84 -5.83
C CYS A 55 6.91 1.19 -6.48
N GLY A 56 8.07 1.18 -5.80
CA GLY A 56 9.31 0.65 -6.34
C GLY A 56 9.91 1.50 -7.47
N THR A 57 10.89 0.94 -8.16
CA THR A 57 11.68 1.62 -9.21
C THR A 57 10.88 2.05 -10.43
N ASP A 58 9.65 1.55 -10.58
CA ASP A 58 8.75 1.94 -11.67
C ASP A 58 8.20 3.37 -11.50
N HIS A 59 8.27 3.93 -10.29
CA HIS A 59 7.88 5.32 -10.04
C HIS A 59 9.06 6.27 -10.31
N PRO A 60 8.90 7.33 -11.13
CA PRO A 60 10.01 8.23 -11.51
C PRO A 60 10.72 8.92 -10.35
N LEU A 61 10.04 9.10 -9.22
CA LEU A 61 10.58 9.76 -8.02
C LEU A 61 11.07 8.76 -6.95
N HIS A 62 11.18 7.47 -7.27
CA HIS A 62 11.52 6.43 -6.30
C HIS A 62 12.84 6.69 -5.56
N GLU A 63 13.91 6.96 -6.30
CA GLU A 63 15.23 7.22 -5.72
C GLU A 63 15.22 8.50 -4.87
N THR A 64 14.59 9.57 -5.38
CA THR A 64 14.46 10.84 -4.64
C THR A 64 13.68 10.66 -3.33
N ALA A 65 12.64 9.85 -3.33
CA ALA A 65 11.86 9.53 -2.12
C ALA A 65 12.71 8.74 -1.10
N ILE A 66 13.52 7.78 -1.55
CA ILE A 66 14.46 7.06 -0.68
C ILE A 66 15.50 8.02 -0.10
N ASP A 67 16.08 8.91 -0.91
CA ASP A 67 17.06 9.89 -0.44
C ASP A 67 16.47 10.90 0.54
N TYR A 68 15.17 11.20 0.43
CA TYR A 68 14.44 12.01 1.39
C TYR A 68 14.24 11.28 2.73
N LEU A 69 13.79 10.02 2.69
CA LEU A 69 13.56 9.21 3.89
C LEU A 69 14.86 8.80 4.59
N THR A 70 15.95 8.63 3.86
CA THR A 70 17.27 8.31 4.45
C THR A 70 18.03 9.55 4.91
N GLY A 71 17.53 10.76 4.61
CA GLY A 71 18.17 12.02 4.99
C GLY A 71 19.40 12.39 4.18
N LYS A 72 19.75 11.62 3.13
CA LYS A 72 20.87 11.92 2.22
C LYS A 72 20.72 13.26 1.50
N SER A 73 19.48 13.68 1.25
CA SER A 73 19.13 14.96 0.61
C SER A 73 19.16 16.18 1.55
N GLY A 74 19.73 16.04 2.76
CA GLY A 74 19.98 17.17 3.67
C GLY A 74 18.72 17.85 4.22
N GLY A 75 17.57 17.19 4.19
CA GLY A 75 16.32 17.79 4.65
C GLY A 75 16.28 18.04 6.15
N LYS A 76 15.66 19.14 6.58
CA LYS A 76 15.16 19.29 7.95
C LYS A 76 13.91 18.41 8.12
N GLY A 77 13.82 17.73 9.26
CA GLY A 77 12.75 16.81 9.62
C GLY A 77 13.23 15.88 10.73
N ALA A 78 12.37 15.56 11.69
CA ALA A 78 12.73 14.70 12.83
C ALA A 78 13.25 13.33 12.32
N SER A 79 14.41 12.90 12.82
CA SER A 79 15.01 11.60 12.50
C SER A 79 14.06 10.44 12.79
N GLU A 80 13.18 10.60 13.78
CA GLU A 80 12.18 9.61 14.19
C GLU A 80 11.16 9.32 13.09
N GLY A 81 10.65 10.35 12.39
CA GLY A 81 9.69 10.18 11.30
C GLY A 81 10.28 9.39 10.13
N ARG A 82 11.54 9.69 9.79
CA ARG A 82 12.31 8.96 8.76
C ARG A 82 12.45 7.47 9.09
N GLY A 83 12.91 7.18 10.31
CA GLY A 83 13.09 5.81 10.80
C GLY A 83 11.78 5.03 10.78
N PHE A 84 10.68 5.67 11.19
CA PHE A 84 9.35 5.07 11.17
C PHE A 84 8.93 4.61 9.76
N TYR A 85 8.96 5.49 8.75
CA TYR A 85 8.51 5.13 7.40
C TYR A 85 9.44 4.14 6.71
N MET A 86 10.76 4.24 6.91
CA MET A 86 11.70 3.25 6.39
C MET A 86 11.43 1.87 6.98
N LYS A 87 11.23 1.80 8.30
CA LYS A 87 10.93 0.54 8.97
C LYS A 87 9.58 -0.03 8.54
N ALA A 88 8.56 0.81 8.41
CA ALA A 88 7.26 0.40 7.90
C ALA A 88 7.37 -0.18 6.48
N GLY A 89 8.15 0.44 5.60
CA GLY A 89 8.37 -0.06 4.24
C GLY A 89 9.05 -1.42 4.21
N GLU A 90 10.02 -1.68 5.09
CA GLU A 90 10.63 -3.00 5.26
C GLU A 90 9.62 -4.03 5.73
N LEU A 91 8.89 -3.74 6.82
CA LEU A 91 7.91 -4.66 7.40
C LEU A 91 6.82 -5.05 6.39
N ILE A 92 6.33 -4.09 5.60
CA ILE A 92 5.35 -4.36 4.53
C ILE A 92 5.94 -5.31 3.48
N ARG A 93 7.18 -5.10 3.04
CA ARG A 93 7.82 -6.00 2.05
C ARG A 93 7.98 -7.42 2.61
N ASP A 94 8.39 -7.53 3.87
CA ASP A 94 8.55 -8.82 4.55
C ASP A 94 7.19 -9.52 4.70
N GLU A 95 6.15 -8.80 5.10
CA GLU A 95 4.79 -9.34 5.24
C GLU A 95 4.21 -9.80 3.90
N ILE A 96 4.42 -9.06 2.82
CA ILE A 96 4.02 -9.48 1.47
C ILE A 96 4.80 -10.72 1.03
N ALA A 97 6.11 -10.77 1.30
CA ALA A 97 6.94 -11.92 0.96
C ALA A 97 6.50 -13.17 1.74
N GLU A 98 6.19 -13.03 3.03
CA GLU A 98 5.67 -14.10 3.88
C GLU A 98 4.27 -14.56 3.41
N SER A 99 3.36 -13.62 3.17
CA SER A 99 2.00 -13.91 2.70
C SER A 99 2.00 -14.64 1.35
N CYS A 100 2.99 -14.38 0.48
CA CYS A 100 3.14 -15.08 -0.79
C CYS A 100 3.54 -16.57 -0.66
N ARG A 101 3.82 -17.06 0.56
CA ARG A 101 3.95 -18.51 0.80
C ARG A 101 2.60 -19.22 0.69
N ASP A 102 1.49 -18.51 0.97
CA ASP A 102 0.15 -18.96 0.62
C ASP A 102 -0.07 -18.82 -0.90
N GLN A 103 -0.36 -19.95 -1.55
CA GLN A 103 -0.57 -20.01 -2.99
C GLN A 103 -1.80 -19.22 -3.43
N ASP A 104 -2.86 -19.19 -2.61
CA ASP A 104 -4.11 -18.50 -2.93
C ASP A 104 -3.93 -16.99 -2.85
N PHE A 105 -3.20 -16.50 -1.84
CA PHE A 105 -2.83 -15.08 -1.76
C PHE A 105 -1.96 -14.68 -2.96
N ARG A 106 -0.91 -15.46 -3.25
CA ARG A 106 0.01 -15.19 -4.36
C ARG A 106 -0.71 -15.14 -5.71
N ALA A 107 -1.63 -16.07 -5.97
CA ALA A 107 -2.42 -16.10 -7.20
C ALA A 107 -3.32 -14.86 -7.33
N ARG A 108 -3.99 -14.46 -6.25
CA ARG A 108 -4.82 -13.24 -6.21
C ARG A 108 -4.00 -11.97 -6.44
N LEU A 109 -2.83 -11.87 -5.80
CA LEU A 109 -1.91 -10.74 -5.96
C LEU A 109 -1.42 -10.62 -7.41
N SER A 110 -0.98 -11.73 -8.01
CA SER A 110 -0.49 -11.74 -9.38
C SER A 110 -1.60 -11.44 -10.40
N SER A 111 -2.81 -11.98 -10.19
CA SER A 111 -3.97 -11.69 -11.04
C SER A 111 -4.35 -10.19 -11.01
N LEU A 112 -4.37 -9.58 -9.82
CA LEU A 112 -4.64 -8.15 -9.68
C LEU A 112 -3.54 -7.30 -10.33
N SER A 113 -2.26 -7.66 -10.11
CA SER A 113 -1.10 -7.01 -10.74
C SER A 113 -1.19 -7.04 -12.26
N GLN A 114 -1.50 -8.20 -12.86
CA GLN A 114 -1.63 -8.34 -14.32
C GLN A 114 -2.74 -7.45 -14.88
N ARG A 115 -3.87 -7.33 -14.19
CA ARG A 115 -4.99 -6.48 -14.61
C ARG A 115 -4.68 -4.99 -14.50
N LEU A 116 -3.87 -4.59 -13.51
CA LEU A 116 -3.42 -3.22 -13.30
C LEU A 116 -2.18 -2.85 -14.13
N GLY A 117 -1.45 -3.84 -14.64
CA GLY A 117 -0.23 -3.67 -15.41
C GLY A 117 -0.45 -2.93 -16.74
N ARG A 118 0.55 -2.15 -17.17
CA ARG A 118 0.44 -1.22 -18.31
C ARG A 118 0.08 -1.86 -19.66
N ASN A 119 0.26 -3.17 -19.80
CA ASN A 119 0.10 -3.91 -21.05
C ASN A 119 -1.16 -4.79 -21.08
N HIS A 120 -2.10 -4.63 -20.14
CA HIS A 120 -3.29 -5.48 -20.10
C HIS A 120 -4.36 -5.03 -21.13
N PRO A 121 -4.88 -5.94 -21.97
CA PRO A 121 -6.07 -5.67 -22.76
C PRO A 121 -7.26 -5.39 -21.82
N GLY A 122 -7.86 -4.21 -21.90
CA GLY A 122 -8.88 -3.71 -20.94
C GLY A 122 -8.48 -2.45 -20.18
N ARG A 123 -7.29 -1.90 -20.45
CA ARG A 123 -6.83 -0.61 -19.92
C ARG A 123 -7.84 0.50 -20.25
N GLY A 124 -8.58 0.96 -19.23
CA GLY A 124 -9.67 1.94 -19.37
C GLY A 124 -10.96 1.51 -18.66
N GLU A 125 -11.12 0.22 -18.36
CA GLU A 125 -12.15 -0.23 -17.43
C GLU A 125 -11.74 0.16 -16.00
N SER A 126 -12.64 0.85 -15.30
CA SER A 126 -12.44 1.21 -13.89
C SER A 126 -12.40 -0.07 -13.06
N ILE A 127 -11.20 -0.47 -12.62
CA ILE A 127 -11.07 -1.52 -11.61
C ILE A 127 -11.57 -0.93 -10.29
N PRO A 128 -12.66 -1.44 -9.70
CA PRO A 128 -13.17 -0.91 -8.44
C PRO A 128 -12.12 -1.10 -7.33
N ILE A 129 -11.94 -0.10 -6.48
CA ILE A 129 -11.03 -0.20 -5.31
C ILE A 129 -11.36 -1.41 -4.41
N ALA A 130 -12.62 -1.86 -4.44
CA ALA A 130 -13.07 -3.07 -3.76
C ALA A 130 -12.31 -4.33 -4.19
N GLU A 131 -11.82 -4.42 -5.43
CA GLU A 131 -11.00 -5.55 -5.86
C GLU A 131 -9.61 -5.54 -5.23
N VAL A 132 -9.02 -4.36 -5.04
CA VAL A 132 -7.77 -4.21 -4.30
C VAL A 132 -7.98 -4.66 -2.86
N TRP A 133 -9.09 -4.26 -2.23
CA TRP A 133 -9.44 -4.74 -0.89
C TRP A 133 -9.66 -6.24 -0.81
N ARG A 134 -10.15 -6.91 -1.86
CA ARG A 134 -10.31 -8.38 -1.86
C ARG A 134 -8.98 -9.12 -1.77
N VAL A 135 -7.88 -8.50 -2.19
CA VAL A 135 -6.54 -9.09 -2.10
C VAL A 135 -5.94 -8.84 -0.72
N PHE A 136 -5.89 -7.59 -0.26
CA PHE A 136 -5.20 -7.23 0.98
C PHE A 136 -6.05 -7.37 2.24
N PHE A 137 -7.38 -7.32 2.12
CA PHE A 137 -8.34 -7.37 3.22
C PHE A 137 -9.56 -8.24 2.87
N PRO A 138 -9.36 -9.52 2.47
CA PRO A 138 -10.43 -10.37 1.96
C PRO A 138 -11.63 -10.48 2.91
N GLU A 139 -11.39 -10.53 4.23
CA GLU A 139 -12.43 -10.61 5.26
C GLU A 139 -13.25 -9.32 5.38
N GLY A 140 -12.66 -8.17 5.04
CA GLY A 140 -13.29 -6.85 5.12
C GLY A 140 -14.23 -6.57 3.94
N THR A 141 -14.06 -7.25 2.81
CA THR A 141 -14.83 -6.95 1.60
C THR A 141 -16.31 -7.32 1.68
N ALA A 142 -16.65 -8.30 2.51
CA ALA A 142 -18.04 -8.64 2.78
C ALA A 142 -18.77 -7.58 3.62
N VAL A 143 -18.04 -6.67 4.27
CA VAL A 143 -18.60 -5.59 5.12
C VAL A 143 -19.10 -4.41 4.29
N SER A 144 -18.73 -4.31 3.01
CA SER A 144 -19.22 -3.27 2.10
C SER A 144 -20.65 -3.50 1.59
N GLY A 145 -21.23 -4.68 1.85
CA GLY A 145 -22.65 -4.98 1.63
C GLY A 145 -23.47 -4.84 2.91
N ASP A 146 -24.10 -5.93 3.37
CA ASP A 146 -24.80 -5.94 4.66
C ASP A 146 -23.78 -5.98 5.82
N ARG A 147 -23.35 -4.78 6.21
CA ARG A 147 -22.39 -4.53 7.28
C ARG A 147 -22.78 -5.24 8.58
N VAL A 148 -24.06 -5.32 8.90
CA VAL A 148 -24.54 -5.92 10.16
C VAL A 148 -24.29 -7.42 10.14
N GLU A 149 -24.68 -8.10 9.06
CA GLU A 149 -24.49 -9.53 8.92
C GLU A 149 -23.00 -9.91 8.86
N ALA A 150 -22.20 -9.14 8.11
CA ALA A 150 -20.77 -9.35 7.98
C ALA A 150 -20.03 -9.22 9.33
N VAL A 151 -20.39 -8.21 10.13
CA VAL A 151 -19.85 -8.02 11.49
C VAL A 151 -20.25 -9.17 12.41
N GLN A 152 -21.52 -9.61 12.37
CA GLN A 152 -21.95 -10.75 13.19
C GLN A 152 -21.24 -12.05 12.81
N ARG A 153 -21.02 -12.31 11.52
CA ARG A 153 -20.26 -13.47 11.04
C ARG A 153 -18.80 -13.43 11.49
N LEU A 154 -18.15 -12.26 11.42
CA LEU A 154 -16.78 -12.07 11.92
C LEU A 154 -16.68 -12.30 13.42
N ARG A 155 -17.61 -11.73 14.20
CA ARG A 155 -17.67 -11.95 15.66
C ARG A 155 -17.82 -13.44 15.96
N ARG A 156 -18.75 -14.14 15.30
CA ARG A 156 -18.93 -15.60 15.47
C ARG A 156 -17.67 -16.40 15.17
N ARG A 157 -16.96 -16.12 14.06
CA ARG A 157 -15.69 -16.81 13.72
C ARG A 157 -14.57 -16.55 14.72
N ARG A 158 -14.51 -15.34 15.28
CA ARG A 158 -13.45 -14.91 16.22
C ARG A 158 -13.83 -15.08 17.69
N THR A 159 -15.00 -15.61 18.00
CA THR A 159 -15.40 -15.92 19.37
C THR A 159 -14.50 -17.02 19.92
N VAL A 160 -13.63 -16.66 20.86
CA VAL A 160 -12.88 -17.62 21.65
C VAL A 160 -13.74 -18.01 22.84
N ARG A 161 -14.08 -19.29 22.94
CA ARG A 161 -14.79 -19.84 24.09
C ARG A 161 -13.76 -20.27 25.13
N ILE A 162 -13.62 -19.48 26.19
CA ILE A 162 -12.76 -19.84 27.33
C ILE A 162 -13.44 -21.01 28.05
N THR A 163 -12.86 -22.20 27.94
CA THR A 163 -13.43 -23.42 28.52
C THR A 163 -12.94 -23.69 29.93
N ARG A 164 -11.82 -23.08 30.34
CA ARG A 164 -11.25 -23.14 31.70
C ARG A 164 -10.48 -21.85 32.01
N PRO A 165 -10.40 -21.42 33.28
CA PRO A 165 -9.49 -20.35 33.70
C PRO A 165 -8.03 -20.76 33.46
N ASN A 166 -7.15 -19.82 33.16
CA ASN A 166 -5.71 -20.07 33.19
C ASN A 166 -5.32 -20.38 34.65
N SER A 167 -4.76 -21.57 34.87
CA SER A 167 -4.04 -21.95 36.09
C SER A 167 -2.66 -21.31 36.12
#